data_AF-A0A3D4PMR1-F1
#
_entry.id   AF-A0A3D4PMR1-F1
#
_cell.length_a   1.000
_cell.length_b   1.000
_cell.length_c   1.000
_cell.angle_alpha   90.00
_cell.angle_beta   90.00
_cell.angle_gamma   90.00
#
_symmetry.space_group_name_H-M   'P 1'
#
loop_
_entity.id
_entity.type
_entity.pdbx_description
1 polymer ?
#
loop_
_entity_poly.entity_id
_entity_poly.type
_entity_poly.pdbx_seq_one_letter_code
_entity_poly.pdbx_strand_id
1 'polypeptide(L)'
;MGSFEVSVDGELFRISERCDPGETLTYDFSWLNGPANGTYGFSLGAAFSANDPAETESSSASTLSREQLIAEVQGFVTSFYSEGGIGQEDFPDHVAARKR
;
A
#
# COMPACT_ATOMS: atom_id res chain seq x y z
N MET A 1 12.38 -8.83 2.72
CA MET A 1 11.58 -8.87 3.95
C MET A 1 10.47 -9.93 3.98
N GLY A 2 10.07 -10.59 2.90
CA GLY A 2 8.94 -11.53 2.98
C GLY A 2 7.62 -10.81 3.24
N SER A 3 6.61 -11.47 3.80
CA SER A 3 5.31 -10.84 4.11
C SER A 3 5.18 -10.48 5.59
N PHE A 4 4.59 -9.33 5.90
CA PHE A 4 4.24 -8.94 7.27
C PHE A 4 2.90 -8.20 7.32
N GLU A 5 2.30 -8.14 8.51
CA GLU A 5 1.03 -7.45 8.74
C GLU A 5 1.22 -6.14 9.51
N VAL A 6 0.36 -5.17 9.22
CA VAL A 6 0.27 -3.89 9.91
C VAL A 6 -1.19 -3.51 10.13
N SER A 7 -1.47 -2.90 11.28
CA SER A 7 -2.76 -2.29 11.58
C SER A 7 -2.62 -0.77 11.59
N VAL A 8 -3.47 -0.07 10.85
CA VAL A 8 -3.56 1.40 10.79
C VAL A 8 -5.02 1.80 11.01
N ASP A 9 -5.32 2.55 12.08
CA ASP A 9 -6.70 2.94 12.43
C ASP A 9 -7.71 1.77 12.50
N GLY A 10 -7.22 0.57 12.88
CA GLY A 10 -8.00 -0.66 12.92
C GLY A 10 -8.12 -1.38 11.56
N GLU A 11 -7.64 -0.78 10.48
CA GLU A 11 -7.53 -1.40 9.17
C GLU A 11 -6.29 -2.30 9.13
N LEU A 12 -6.50 -3.56 8.75
CA LEU A 12 -5.47 -4.59 8.76
C LEU A 12 -4.97 -4.84 7.34
N PHE A 13 -3.69 -4.61 7.12
CA PHE A 13 -3.02 -4.85 5.85
C PHE A 13 -1.95 -5.92 5.99
N ARG A 14 -1.87 -6.79 4.99
CA ARG A 14 -0.72 -7.67 4.77
C ARG A 14 0.09 -7.14 3.60
N ILE A 15 1.36 -6.88 3.84
CA ILE A 15 2.31 -6.36 2.88
C ILE A 15 3.25 -7.49 2.49
N SER A 16 3.35 -7.78 1.19
CA SER A 16 4.20 -8.84 0.67
C SER A 16 5.12 -8.30 -0.41
N GLU A 17 6.39 -8.67 -0.35
CA GLU A 17 7.32 -8.43 -1.44
C GLU A 17 7.10 -9.44 -2.57
N ARG A 18 7.01 -8.93 -3.80
CA ARG A 18 7.02 -9.71 -5.03
C ARG A 18 8.16 -9.24 -5.93
N CYS A 19 9.04 -10.16 -6.28
CA CYS A 19 10.14 -9.91 -7.20
C CYS A 19 10.08 -10.98 -8.29
N ASP A 20 9.33 -10.67 -9.36
CA ASP A 20 9.23 -11.54 -10.51
C ASP A 20 10.50 -11.46 -11.37
N PRO A 21 10.93 -12.55 -12.03
CA PRO A 21 12.16 -12.56 -12.81
C PRO A 21 12.14 -11.53 -13.94
N GLY A 22 13.01 -10.53 -13.88
CA GLY A 22 13.08 -9.45 -14.87
C GLY A 22 12.13 -8.28 -14.60
N GLU A 23 11.34 -8.34 -13.53
CA GLU A 23 10.51 -7.22 -13.09
C GLU A 23 11.18 -6.44 -11.95
N THR A 24 10.71 -5.20 -11.75
CA THR A 24 11.13 -4.41 -10.60
C THR A 24 10.45 -4.95 -9.34
N LEU A 25 11.17 -4.90 -8.21
CA LEU A 25 10.61 -5.21 -6.90
C LEU A 25 9.29 -4.47 -6.69
N THR A 26 8.25 -5.22 -6.35
CA THR A 26 6.89 -4.71 -6.11
C THR A 26 6.46 -5.10 -4.70
N TYR A 27 5.70 -4.24 -4.06
CA TYR A 27 5.08 -4.49 -2.77
C TYR A 27 3.57 -4.61 -2.97
N ASP A 28 3.00 -5.76 -2.64
CA ASP A 28 1.55 -5.98 -2.65
C ASP A 28 0.96 -5.72 -1.26
N PHE A 29 -0.06 -4.86 -1.22
CA PHE A 29 -0.80 -4.49 -0.01
C PHE A 29 -2.20 -5.11 -0.08
N SER A 30 -2.42 -6.18 0.67
CA SER A 30 -3.75 -6.81 0.80
C SER A 30 -4.48 -6.25 2.02
N TRP A 31 -5.65 -5.65 1.85
CA TRP A 31 -6.45 -5.10 2.94
C TRP A 31 -7.40 -6.17 3.50
N LEU A 32 -6.98 -6.85 4.56
CA LEU A 32 -7.59 -8.10 5.05
C LEU A 32 -8.99 -7.94 5.64
N ASN A 33 -9.29 -6.81 6.28
CA ASN A 33 -10.64 -6.46 6.79
C ASN A 33 -11.29 -5.33 5.99
N GLY A 34 -10.72 -5.05 4.81
CA GLY A 34 -11.10 -3.97 3.92
C GLY A 34 -12.32 -4.27 3.06
N PRO A 35 -12.57 -3.43 2.05
CA PRO A 35 -13.67 -3.61 1.11
C PRO A 35 -13.60 -4.94 0.36
N ALA A 36 -14.69 -5.28 -0.33
CA ALA A 36 -14.81 -6.52 -1.10
C ALA A 36 -14.48 -7.78 -0.28
N ASN A 37 -14.93 -7.85 0.99
CA ASN A 37 -14.66 -8.96 1.91
C ASN A 37 -13.15 -9.25 2.10
N GLY A 38 -12.33 -8.19 2.11
CA GLY A 38 -10.90 -8.31 2.35
C GLY A 38 -10.06 -8.73 1.14
N THR A 39 -10.64 -8.74 -0.06
CA THR A 39 -9.89 -9.01 -1.31
C THR A 39 -9.36 -7.76 -1.98
N TYR A 40 -9.71 -6.58 -1.48
CA TYR A 40 -9.23 -5.32 -2.02
C TYR A 40 -7.79 -5.02 -1.56
N GLY A 41 -7.05 -4.28 -2.37
CA GLY A 41 -5.65 -4.00 -2.14
C GLY A 41 -5.04 -3.18 -3.27
N PHE A 42 -3.76 -2.87 -3.15
CA PHE A 42 -3.00 -2.14 -4.16
C PHE A 42 -1.56 -2.65 -4.21
N SER A 43 -0.83 -2.32 -5.27
CA SER A 43 0.58 -2.69 -5.43
C SER A 43 1.42 -1.44 -5.70
N LEU A 44 2.63 -1.40 -5.14
CA LEU A 44 3.60 -0.32 -5.34
C LEU A 44 4.90 -0.86 -5.91
N GLY A 45 5.31 -0.37 -7.08
CA GLY A 45 6.62 -0.70 -7.65
C GLY A 45 7.73 0.15 -7.02
N ALA A 46 8.86 -0.45 -6.67
CA ALA A 46 10.01 0.24 -6.05
C ALA A 46 10.62 1.33 -6.96
N ALA A 47 10.35 1.30 -8.28
CA ALA A 47 10.76 2.35 -9.22
C ALA A 47 9.99 3.69 -9.04
N PHE A 48 8.84 3.70 -8.37
CA PHE A 48 7.99 4.89 -8.26
C PHE A 48 8.38 5.84 -7.12
N SER A 49 9.29 5.44 -6.23
CA SER A 49 9.71 6.26 -5.08
C SER A 49 11.03 6.99 -5.30
N ALA A 50 11.27 7.48 -6.52
CA ALA A 50 12.42 8.34 -6.86
C ALA A 50 11.99 9.82 -6.85
N ASN A 51 11.64 10.36 -5.68
CA ASN A 51 11.52 11.82 -5.50
C ASN A 51 12.91 12.44 -5.20
N ASP A 52 13.91 12.13 -6.03
CA ASP A 52 15.19 12.83 -6.05
C ASP A 52 15.64 13.04 -7.51
N PRO A 53 15.50 14.24 -8.08
CA PRO A 53 16.01 14.56 -9.41
C PRO A 53 17.48 15.01 -9.30
N ALA A 54 18.38 14.05 -9.08
CA ALA A 54 19.81 14.24 -9.30
C ALA A 54 20.45 12.93 -9.78
N GLU A 55 20.40 12.78 -11.09
CA GLU A 55 21.34 12.08 -11.99
C GLU A 55 22.22 10.94 -11.44
N THR A 56 22.23 9.86 -12.22
CA THR A 56 23.38 8.99 -12.57
C THR A 56 23.29 7.56 -12.04
N GLU A 57 22.91 6.66 -12.97
CA GLU A 57 23.53 5.34 -13.15
C GLU A 57 23.78 4.53 -11.86
N SER A 58 22.71 4.26 -11.11
CA SER A 58 22.64 3.06 -10.29
C SER A 58 21.18 2.75 -10.01
N SER A 59 20.57 1.97 -10.91
CA SER A 59 19.32 1.25 -10.61
C SER A 59 19.61 0.17 -9.57
N SER A 60 20.05 0.58 -8.38
CA SER A 60 19.76 -0.19 -7.18
C SER A 60 18.28 0.05 -6.93
N ALA A 61 17.45 -0.95 -7.18
CA ALA A 61 16.06 -0.93 -6.72
C ALA A 61 16.07 -0.64 -5.22
N SER A 62 15.85 0.61 -4.84
CA SER A 62 15.85 1.03 -3.44
C SER A 62 14.67 0.35 -2.79
N THR A 63 14.94 -0.75 -2.10
CA THR A 63 13.95 -1.45 -1.29
C THR A 63 13.38 -0.46 -0.29
N LEU A 64 12.05 -0.30 -0.29
CA LEU A 64 11.38 0.51 0.72
C LEU A 64 11.57 -0.13 2.10
N SER A 65 11.86 0.71 3.09
CA SER A 65 11.91 0.27 4.47
C SER A 65 10.50 -0.09 4.96
N ARG A 66 10.44 -0.85 6.06
CA ARG A 66 9.16 -1.19 6.70
C ARG A 66 8.38 0.05 7.07
N GLU A 67 9.05 1.06 7.61
CA GLU A 67 8.45 2.33 8.03
C GLU A 67 7.86 3.09 6.85
N GLN A 68 8.55 3.09 5.69
CA GLN A 68 8.03 3.67 4.46
C GLN A 68 6.78 2.95 3.99
N LEU A 69 6.78 1.61 3.97
CA LEU A 69 5.60 0.81 3.59
C LEU A 69 4.41 1.07 4.53
N ILE A 70 4.65 1.30 5.82
CA ILE A 70 3.60 1.66 6.79
C ILE A 70 3.06 3.06 6.47
N ALA A 71 3.92 4.02 6.13
CA ALA A 71 3.50 5.37 5.74
C ALA A 71 2.62 5.36 4.48
N GLU A 72 2.93 4.50 3.51
CA GLU A 72 2.08 4.30 2.31
C GLU A 72 0.68 3.79 2.69
N VAL A 73 0.56 2.84 3.61
CA VAL A 73 -0.75 2.37 4.11
C VAL A 73 -1.51 3.50 4.80
N GLN A 74 -0.83 4.32 5.61
CA GLN A 74 -1.46 5.47 6.28
C GLN A 74 -1.98 6.51 5.27
N GLY A 75 -1.18 6.85 4.26
CA GLY A 75 -1.58 7.74 3.19
C GLY A 75 -2.77 7.20 2.40
N PHE A 76 -2.72 5.91 2.05
CA PHE A 76 -3.80 5.23 1.35
C PHE A 76 -5.11 5.22 2.14
N VAL A 77 -5.11 4.80 3.40
CA VAL A 77 -6.31 4.79 4.25
C VAL A 77 -6.89 6.20 4.41
N THR A 78 -6.03 7.19 4.61
CA THR A 78 -6.46 8.60 4.72
C THR A 78 -7.15 9.07 3.43
N SER A 79 -6.54 8.81 2.27
CA SER A 79 -7.09 9.18 0.97
C SER A 79 -8.32 8.35 0.57
N PHE A 80 -8.42 7.11 1.03
CA PHE A 80 -9.55 6.24 0.74
C PHE A 80 -10.83 6.76 1.41
N TYR A 81 -10.72 7.24 2.65
CA TYR A 81 -11.83 7.76 3.45
C TYR A 81 -12.02 9.28 3.39
N SER A 82 -11.18 10.01 2.65
CA SER A 82 -11.38 11.45 2.45
C SER A 82 -12.63 11.71 1.61
N GLU A 83 -13.17 12.92 1.70
CA GLU A 83 -14.29 13.37 0.86
C GLU A 83 -13.92 13.26 -0.63
N GLY A 84 -14.75 12.60 -1.43
CA GLY A 84 -14.45 12.31 -2.83
C GLY A 84 -13.34 11.27 -3.04
N GLY A 85 -12.98 10.52 -2.01
CA GLY A 85 -12.06 9.39 -2.10
C GLY A 85 -12.72 8.12 -2.63
N ILE A 86 -11.88 7.18 -3.07
CA ILE A 86 -12.28 5.88 -3.64
C ILE A 86 -13.31 5.14 -2.76
N GLY A 87 -13.19 5.23 -1.43
CA GLY A 87 -14.11 4.57 -0.53
C GLY A 87 -15.55 5.05 -0.65
N GLN A 88 -15.77 6.34 -0.89
CA GLN A 88 -17.11 6.91 -1.03
C GLN A 88 -17.75 6.56 -2.37
N GLU A 89 -16.97 6.54 -3.45
CA GLU A 89 -17.46 6.35 -4.82
C GLU A 89 -17.60 4.87 -5.18
N ASP A 90 -16.57 4.07 -4.92
CA ASP A 90 -16.49 2.67 -5.35
C ASP A 90 -16.98 1.68 -4.27
N PHE A 91 -16.97 2.08 -3.00
CA PHE A 91 -17.31 1.20 -1.87
C PHE A 91 -18.27 1.83 -0.86
N PRO A 92 -19.46 2.31 -1.28
CA PRO A 92 -20.37 3.06 -0.42
C PRO A 92 -20.87 2.30 0.82
N ASP A 93 -20.90 0.96 0.75
CA ASP A 93 -21.31 0.09 1.86
C ASP A 93 -20.16 -0.23 2.83
N HIS A 94 -18.92 0.15 2.51
CA HIS A 94 -17.77 -0.14 3.33
C HIS A 94 -17.64 0.86 4.49
N VAL A 95 -17.71 0.35 5.72
CA VAL A 95 -17.53 1.15 6.94
C VAL A 95 -16.12 0.99 7.47
N ALA A 96 -15.46 2.09 7.83
CA ALA A 96 -14.14 2.08 8.46
C ALA A 96 -14.10 1.22 9.72
N ALA A 97 -13.05 0.43 9.90
CA ALA A 97 -12.89 -0.49 11.01
C ALA A 97 -13.04 0.18 12.37
N ARG A 98 -12.49 1.40 12.56
CA ARG A 98 -12.67 2.20 13.78
C ARG A 98 -14.11 2.64 14.09
N LYS A 99 -15.03 2.53 13.12
CA LYS A 99 -16.45 2.90 13.22
C LYS A 99 -17.39 1.68 13.23
N ARG A 100 -16.85 0.47 13.13
CA ARG A 100 -17.60 -0.79 13.27
C ARG A 100 -17.73 -1.15 14.74
#